data_AF-T1CNE4-F1
#
_entry.id   AF-T1CNE4-F1
#
_cell.length_a   1.000
_cell.length_b   1.000
_cell.length_c   1.000
_cell.angle_alpha   90.00
_cell.angle_beta   90.00
_cell.angle_gamma   90.00
#
_symmetry.space_group_name_H-M   'P 1'
#
loop_
_entity.id
_entity.type
_entity.pdbx_description
1 polymer ?
#
loop_
_entity_poly.entity_id
_entity_poly.type
_entity_poly.pdbx_seq_one_letter_code
_entity_poly.pdbx_strand_id
1 'polypeptide(L)' 'DIIVRNEKRMLQEAVDALFDNGRRGRAITGTNKRPLKSLADMIKGKQGPVPQNLLGKRVDYSGRSVIVVGP' A
#
# COMPACT_ATOMS: atom_id res chain seq x y z
N ASP A 1 -32.21 3.89 18.62
CA ASP A 1 -31.39 4.91 17.91
C ASP A 1 -29.88 4.88 18.15
N ILE A 2 -29.41 4.71 19.39
CA ILE A 2 -27.96 4.81 19.70
C ILE A 2 -27.14 3.72 18.99
N ILE A 3 -27.63 2.47 18.98
CA ILE A 3 -26.95 1.32 18.35
C ILE A 3 -26.76 1.56 16.84
N VAL A 4 -27.84 1.91 16.13
CA VAL A 4 -27.81 2.17 14.68
C VAL A 4 -26.87 3.33 14.33
N ARG A 5 -26.80 4.38 15.16
CA ARG A 5 -25.85 5.48 14.96
C ARG A 5 -24.40 5.03 15.14
N ASN A 6 -24.13 4.17 16.12
CA ASN A 6 -22.78 3.64 16.34
C ASN A 6 -22.36 2.68 15.22
N GLU A 7 -23.26 1.82 14.74
CA GLU A 7 -22.99 0.94 13.59
C GLU A 7 -22.68 1.74 12.32
N LYS A 8 -23.47 2.79 12.04
CA LYS A 8 -23.18 3.69 10.91
C LYS A 8 -21.81 4.37 11.04
N ARG A 9 -21.41 4.78 12.26
CA ARG A 9 -20.08 5.34 12.52
C ARG A 9 -18.98 4.30 12.26
N MET A 10 -19.13 3.08 12.76
CA MET A 10 -18.15 2.00 12.54
C MET A 10 -18.02 1.64 11.05
N LEU A 11 -19.13 1.63 10.31
CA LEU A 11 -19.12 1.40 8.87
C LEU A 11 -18.38 2.52 8.13
N GLN A 12 -18.62 3.78 8.50
CA GLN A 12 -17.89 4.91 7.90
C GLN A 12 -16.39 4.82 8.16
N GLU A 13 -15.98 4.46 9.38
CA GLU A 13 -14.56 4.29 9.74
C GLU A 13 -13.91 3.14 8.96
N ALA A 14 -14.63 2.05 8.72
CA ALA A 14 -14.15 0.95 7.89
C ALA A 14 -13.96 1.37 6.42
N VAL A 15 -14.90 2.14 5.86
CA VAL A 15 -14.81 2.66 4.48
C VAL A 15 -13.67 3.67 4.35
N ASP A 16 -13.54 4.58 5.30
CA ASP A 16 -12.46 5.57 5.32
C ASP A 16 -11.08 4.88 5.36
N ALA A 17 -10.93 3.83 6.20
CA ALA A 17 -9.69 3.07 6.28
C ALA A 17 -9.40 2.22 5.03
N LEU A 18 -10.44 1.74 4.32
CA LEU A 18 -10.26 1.02 3.07
C LEU A 18 -9.66 1.92 1.98
N PHE A 19 -10.17 3.14 1.85
CA PHE A 19 -9.72 4.09 0.83
C PHE A 19 -8.41 4.76 1.20
N ASP A 20 -8.26 5.23 2.44
CA ASP A 20 -7.11 6.03 2.89
C ASP A 20 -6.84 5.82 4.39
N ASN A 21 -6.13 4.73 4.72
CA ASN A 21 -5.88 4.31 6.10
C ASN A 21 -4.90 5.27 6.80
N GLY A 22 -5.34 5.86 7.91
CA GLY A 22 -4.53 6.80 8.69
C GLY A 22 -4.66 8.26 8.27
N ARG A 23 -5.50 8.59 7.26
CA ARG A 23 -5.86 9.99 6.96
C ARG A 23 -6.64 10.65 8.09
N ARG A 24 -7.44 9.86 8.83
CA ARG A 24 -8.18 10.30 10.00
C ARG A 24 -7.89 9.37 11.18
N GLY A 25 -7.42 9.96 12.28
CA GLY A 25 -7.16 9.23 13.52
C GLY A 25 -6.02 8.22 13.42
N ARG A 26 -6.10 7.17 14.23
CA ARG A 26 -5.06 6.13 14.31
C ARG A 26 -5.28 5.11 13.19
N ALA A 27 -4.24 4.84 12.40
CA ALA A 27 -4.30 3.84 11.34
C ALA A 27 -4.68 2.46 11.90
N ILE A 28 -5.56 1.75 11.19
CA ILE A 28 -5.94 0.38 11.54
C ILE A 28 -4.74 -0.54 11.28
N THR A 29 -4.37 -1.31 12.30
CA THR A 29 -3.22 -2.20 12.29
C THR A 29 -3.64 -3.67 12.22
N GLY A 30 -2.84 -4.48 11.51
CA GLY A 30 -3.02 -5.93 11.44
C GLY A 30 -2.28 -6.67 12.57
N THR A 31 -2.17 -8.00 12.42
CA THR A 31 -1.61 -8.93 13.43
C THR A 31 -0.21 -8.55 13.94
N ASN A 32 0.60 -7.87 13.12
CA ASN A 32 1.97 -7.45 13.47
C ASN A 32 2.08 -5.97 13.89
N LYS A 33 0.97 -5.33 14.30
CA LYS A 33 0.89 -3.88 14.59
C LYS A 33 1.31 -2.97 13.42
N ARG A 34 1.50 -3.54 12.22
CA ARG A 34 1.77 -2.79 10.99
C ARG A 34 0.46 -2.20 10.47
N PRO A 35 0.44 -0.91 10.06
CA PRO A 35 -0.75 -0.34 9.43
C PRO A 35 -1.08 -1.09 8.15
N LEU A 36 -2.37 -1.38 7.96
CA LEU A 36 -2.86 -1.99 6.74
C LEU A 36 -2.72 -1.02 5.56
N LYS A 37 -2.40 -1.54 4.38
CA LYS A 37 -2.22 -0.74 3.17
C LYS A 37 -3.59 -0.43 2.57
N SER A 38 -3.91 0.85 2.38
CA SER A 38 -5.16 1.28 1.76
C SER A 38 -5.09 1.27 0.24
N LEU A 39 -6.24 1.43 -0.44
CA LEU A 39 -6.28 1.58 -1.90
C LEU A 39 -5.48 2.81 -2.38
N ALA A 40 -5.52 3.92 -1.64
CA ALA A 40 -4.71 5.10 -1.95
C ALA A 40 -3.21 4.80 -1.81
N ASP A 41 -2.79 4.07 -0.77
CA ASP A 41 -1.38 3.65 -0.57
C ASP A 41 -0.91 2.64 -1.61
N MET A 42 -1.83 1.88 -2.21
CA MET A 42 -1.49 1.04 -3.34
C MET A 42 -1.12 1.89 -4.53
N ILE A 43 -1.84 2.97 -4.82
CA ILE A 43 -1.59 3.81 -6.01
C ILE A 43 -0.44 4.80 -5.77
N LYS A 44 -0.33 5.35 -4.56
CA LYS A 44 0.65 6.38 -4.19
C LYS A 44 1.97 5.77 -3.69
N GLY A 45 3.07 6.48 -3.94
CA GLY A 45 4.41 6.14 -3.41
C GLY A 45 5.23 5.21 -4.31
N LYS A 46 6.54 5.09 -4.00
CA LYS A 46 7.54 4.38 -4.83
C LYS A 46 7.27 2.88 -5.04
N GLN A 47 6.49 2.25 -4.16
CA GLN A 47 6.10 0.84 -4.26
C GLN A 47 4.71 0.63 -4.88
N GLY A 48 4.07 1.71 -5.37
CA GLY A 48 2.80 1.60 -6.07
C GLY A 48 2.98 1.07 -7.49
N PRO A 49 1.92 0.56 -8.14
CA PRO A 49 1.97 0.11 -9.52
C PRO A 49 2.46 1.22 -10.45
N VAL A 50 2.19 2.50 -10.13
CA VAL A 50 2.59 3.61 -11.01
C VAL A 50 4.11 3.68 -11.18
N PRO A 51 4.92 3.94 -10.14
CA PRO A 51 6.37 3.98 -10.31
C PRO A 51 7.02 2.60 -10.54
N GLN A 52 6.50 1.51 -9.96
CA GLN A 52 7.18 0.21 -10.03
C GLN A 52 6.75 -0.66 -11.21
N ASN A 53 5.49 -0.56 -11.67
CA ASN A 53 4.99 -1.34 -12.79
C ASN A 53 4.90 -0.56 -14.11
N LEU A 54 4.93 0.78 -14.13
CA LEU A 54 4.99 1.53 -15.40
C LEU A 54 6.39 1.98 -15.81
N LEU A 55 7.34 2.20 -14.89
CA LEU A 55 8.67 2.76 -15.24
C LEU A 55 9.81 1.75 -15.27
N GLY A 56 9.68 0.59 -14.63
CA GLY A 56 10.76 -0.40 -14.59
C GLY A 56 10.29 -1.77 -14.18
N LYS A 57 10.11 -2.67 -15.15
CA LYS A 57 9.81 -4.09 -14.89
C LYS A 57 11.05 -4.95 -15.03
N ARG A 58 11.01 -6.12 -14.39
CA ARG A 58 11.95 -7.20 -14.71
C ARG A 58 11.72 -7.64 -16.15
N VAL A 59 12.80 -7.84 -16.88
CA VAL A 59 12.78 -8.22 -18.29
C VAL A 59 13.41 -9.59 -18.47
N ASP A 60 12.88 -10.36 -19.42
CA ASP A 60 13.41 -11.66 -19.80
C ASP A 60 14.73 -11.50 -20.56
N TYR A 61 15.52 -12.58 -20.64
CA TYR A 61 16.84 -12.61 -21.27
C TYR A 61 17.81 -11.56 -20.68
N SER A 62 17.77 -11.36 -19.36
CA SER A 62 18.65 -10.43 -18.64
C SER A 62 19.70 -11.15 -17.81
N GLY A 63 20.88 -10.52 -17.66
CA GLY A 63 22.00 -11.02 -16.86
C GLY A 63 22.77 -9.86 -16.23
N ARG A 64 23.43 -10.12 -15.10
CA ARG A 64 24.26 -9.12 -14.43
C ARG A 64 25.52 -9.82 -13.91
N SER A 65 26.69 -9.34 -14.32
CA SER A 65 27.99 -9.87 -13.91
C SER A 65 28.94 -8.73 -13.56
N VAL A 66 29.97 -9.05 -12.79
CA VAL A 66 31.08 -8.13 -12.52
C VAL A 66 32.01 -8.15 -13.73
N ILE A 67 32.33 -6.98 -14.27
CA ILE A 67 33.33 -6.84 -15.33
C ILE A 67 34.73 -6.80 -14.72
N VAL A 68 35.65 -7.56 -15.30
CA VAL A 68 37.07 -7.59 -14.94
C VAL A 68 37.91 -7.20 -16.17
N VAL A 69 39.10 -6.67 -15.94
CA VAL A 69 40.01 -6.28 -17.03
C VAL A 69 40.46 -7.53 -17.78
N GLY A 70 40.27 -7.54 -19.12
CA GLY A 70 40.78 -8.59 -20.00
C GLY A 70 42.31 -8.46 -20.17
N PRO A 71 43.02 -9.59 -20.41
CA PRO A 71 44.48 -9.61 -20.48
C PRO A 71 45.05 -8.68 -21.54
#